data_AF-A0A7K4GZ89-F1
#
_entry.id   AF-A0A7K4GZ89-F1
#
_cell.length_a   1.000
_cell.length_b   1.000
_cell.length_c   1.000
_cell.angle_alpha   90.00
_cell.angle_beta   90.00
_cell.angle_gamma   90.00
#
_symmetry.space_group_name_H-M   'P 1'
#
loop_
_entity.id
_entity.type
_entity.pdbx_description
1 polymer ?
#
loop_
_entity_poly.entity_id
_entity_poly.type
_entity_poly.pdbx_seq_one_letter_code
_entity_poly.pdbx_strand_id
1 'polypeptide(L)' 'MGGWTPPSKFAVILTFLFMVFGLFIFMDLYMGIWDSILPSFDLFGYNAWLLIGLILFFLTWFLLLLAVKLKGF' A
#
# COMPACT_ATOMS: atom_id res chain seq x y z
N MET A 1 -27.30 7.16 -14.85
CA MET A 1 -27.03 6.52 -13.55
C MET A 1 -25.72 5.76 -13.69
N GLY A 2 -24.62 6.23 -13.10
CA GLY A 2 -23.35 5.53 -13.16
C GLY A 2 -23.44 4.26 -12.34
N GLY A 3 -23.54 3.10 -13.00
CA GLY A 3 -23.60 1.81 -12.32
C GLY A 3 -22.29 1.56 -11.58
N TRP A 4 -22.38 1.17 -10.31
CA TRP A 4 -21.20 0.70 -9.56
C TRP A 4 -20.54 -0.41 -10.35
N THR A 5 -19.30 -0.18 -10.79
CA THR A 5 -18.56 -1.16 -11.59
C THR A 5 -17.59 -1.89 -10.67
N PRO A 6 -17.68 -3.24 -10.58
CA PRO A 6 -16.79 -3.98 -9.71
C PRO A 6 -15.34 -3.81 -10.18
N PRO A 7 -14.39 -3.61 -9.24
CA PRO A 7 -12.98 -3.49 -9.57
C PRO A 7 -12.47 -4.75 -10.26
N SER A 8 -11.46 -4.61 -11.11
CA SER A 8 -10.87 -5.76 -11.79
C SER A 8 -10.17 -6.69 -10.79
N LYS A 9 -10.15 -8.00 -11.08
CA LYS A 9 -9.43 -8.99 -10.24
C LYS A 9 -7.97 -8.59 -10.02
N PHE A 10 -7.32 -8.07 -11.06
CA PHE A 10 -5.95 -7.59 -10.99
C PHE A 10 -5.77 -6.42 -10.00
N ALA A 11 -6.69 -5.44 -10.02
CA ALA A 11 -6.63 -4.33 -9.08
C ALA A 11 -6.84 -4.79 -7.64
N VAL A 12 -7.74 -5.75 -7.40
CA VAL A 12 -7.95 -6.33 -6.06
C VAL A 12 -6.68 -7.04 -5.57
N ILE A 13 -6.01 -7.81 -6.42
CA ILE A 13 -4.75 -8.48 -6.06
C ILE A 13 -3.66 -7.45 -5.76
N LEU A 14 -3.48 -6.44 -6.62
CA LEU A 14 -2.44 -5.43 -6.46
C LEU A 14 -2.65 -4.57 -5.20
N THR A 15 -3.90 -4.19 -4.92
CA THR A 15 -4.27 -3.44 -3.70
C THR A 15 -4.01 -4.26 -2.44
N PHE A 16 -4.35 -5.54 -2.46
CA PHE A 16 -4.06 -6.47 -1.35
C PHE A 16 -2.55 -6.58 -1.10
N LEU A 17 -1.74 -6.78 -2.15
CA LEU A 17 -0.29 -6.87 -2.02
C LEU A 17 0.33 -5.60 -1.45
N PHE A 18 -0.09 -4.42 -1.91
CA PHE A 18 0.41 -3.14 -1.36
C PHE A 18 -0.02 -2.92 0.09
N MET A 19 -1.24 -3.31 0.45
CA MET A 19 -1.70 -3.22 1.84
C MET A 19 -0.90 -4.12 2.76
N VAL A 20 -0.73 -5.40 2.38
CA VAL A 20 0.05 -6.37 3.16
C VAL A 20 1.49 -5.90 3.31
N PHE A 21 2.12 -5.44 2.23
CA PHE A 21 3.50 -4.98 2.28
C PHE A 21 3.67 -3.72 3.14
N GLY A 22 2.74 -2.76 3.05
CA GLY A 22 2.72 -1.58 3.93
C GLY A 22 2.56 -1.95 5.41
N LEU A 23 1.71 -2.95 5.71
CA LEU A 23 1.55 -3.47 7.07
C LEU A 23 2.83 -4.12 7.59
N PHE A 24 3.50 -4.95 6.78
CA PHE A 24 4.77 -5.56 7.17
C PHE A 24 5.83 -4.52 7.52
N ILE A 25 5.93 -3.45 6.73
CA ILE A 25 6.85 -2.35 7.03
C ILE A 25 6.49 -1.67 8.36
N PHE A 26 5.21 -1.39 8.60
CA PHE A 26 4.78 -0.81 9.88
C PHE A 26 5.05 -1.72 11.08
N MET A 27 4.82 -3.03 10.92
CA MET A 27 5.09 -4.01 11.98
C MET A 27 6.59 -4.08 12.29
N ASP A 28 7.43 -4.11 11.25
CA ASP A 28 8.89 -4.13 11.38
C ASP A 28 9.42 -2.88 12.09
N LEU A 29 8.88 -1.70 11.76
CA LEU A 29 9.32 -0.42 12.34
C LEU A 29 8.83 -0.16 13.76
N TYR A 30 7.61 -0.59 14.11
CA TYR A 30 6.93 -0.13 15.33
C TYR A 30 6.59 -1.23 16.33
N MET A 31 6.39 -2.47 15.89
CA MET A 31 5.89 -3.51 16.78
C MET A 31 7.00 -4.35 17.40
N GLY A 32 8.21 -4.34 16.83
CA GLY A 32 9.37 -5.06 17.38
C GLY A 32 9.13 -6.57 17.57
N ILE A 33 8.24 -7.16 16.76
CA ILE A 33 7.81 -8.55 16.87
C ILE A 33 8.94 -9.51 16.46
N TRP A 34 9.84 -9.04 15.59
CA TRP A 34 10.94 -9.81 15.03
C TRP A 34 12.17 -8.93 14.82
N ASP A 35 13.32 -9.57 14.56
CA ASP A 35 14.52 -8.86 14.11
C ASP A 35 14.25 -8.20 12.76
N SER A 36 14.54 -6.91 12.67
CA SER A 36 14.23 -6.12 11.47
C SER A 36 14.87 -6.75 10.23
N ILE A 37 14.01 -7.08 9.26
CA ILE A 37 14.40 -7.63 7.96
C ILE A 37 14.67 -6.53 6.94
N LEU A 38 14.32 -5.28 7.26
CA LEU A 38 14.54 -4.13 6.41
C LEU A 38 15.95 -3.57 6.64
N PRO A 39 16.77 -3.38 5.59
CA PRO A 39 18.06 -2.73 5.76
C PRO A 39 17.87 -1.30 6.23
N SER A 40 18.77 -0.80 7.10
CA SER A 40 18.74 0.59 7.53
C SER A 40 18.83 1.54 6.32
N PHE A 41 17.81 2.35 6.11
CA PHE A 41 17.75 3.29 5.01
C PHE A 41 17.08 4.59 5.48
N ASP A 42 17.89 5.64 5.59
CA ASP A 42 17.45 6.96 6.06
C ASP A 42 17.48 7.98 4.94
N LEU A 43 16.45 8.82 4.90
CA LEU A 43 16.34 9.96 4.00
C LEU A 43 16.08 11.21 4.82
N PHE A 44 16.98 12.21 4.72
CA PHE A 44 16.85 13.50 5.40
C PHE A 44 16.63 13.40 6.93
N GLY A 45 17.23 12.38 7.57
CA GLY A 45 17.11 12.15 9.02
C GLY A 45 15.83 11.43 9.45
N TYR A 46 15.01 10.98 8.51
CA TYR A 46 13.84 10.14 8.76
C TYR A 46 14.04 8.74 8.18
N ASN A 47 13.45 7.74 8.83
CA ASN A 47 13.46 6.37 8.34
C ASN A 47 12.68 6.31 7.01
N ALA A 48 13.37 6.01 5.91
CA ALA A 48 12.79 6.02 4.57
C ALA A 48 11.71 4.92 4.39
N TRP A 49 11.79 3.84 5.15
CA TRP A 49 10.77 2.80 5.13
C TRP A 49 9.42 3.29 5.61
N LEU A 50 9.38 4.23 6.56
CA LEU A 50 8.12 4.86 6.99
C LEU A 50 7.45 5.57 5.81
N LEU A 51 8.22 6.33 5.03
CA LEU A 51 7.72 7.02 3.85
C LEU A 51 7.22 6.02 2.79
N ILE A 52 7.97 4.94 2.54
CA ILE A 52 7.57 3.88 1.62
C ILE A 52 6.27 3.22 2.08
N GLY A 53 6.13 2.92 3.37
CA GLY A 53 4.91 2.37 3.97
C GLY A 53 3.70 3.27 3.75
N LEU A 54 3.84 4.58 3.96
CA LEU A 54 2.79 5.56 3.69
C LEU A 54 2.41 5.64 2.21
N ILE A 55 3.40 5.61 1.31
CA ILE A 55 3.16 5.58 -0.14
C ILE A 55 2.38 4.32 -0.54
N LEU A 56 2.73 3.15 0.02
CA LEU A 56 2.03 1.90 -0.26
C LEU A 56 0.57 1.95 0.18
N PHE A 57 0.28 2.48 1.37
CA PHE A 57 -1.10 2.67 1.81
C PHE A 57 -1.87 3.63 0.91
N PHE A 58 -1.25 4.74 0.51
CA PHE A 58 -1.86 5.65 -0.46
C PHE A 58 -2.15 4.94 -1.80
N LEU A 59 -1.20 4.14 -2.31
CA LEU A 59 -1.36 3.38 -3.55
C LEU A 59 -2.48 2.34 -3.46
N THR A 60 -2.66 1.69 -2.31
CA THR A 60 -3.79 0.78 -2.07
C THR A 60 -5.13 1.49 -2.31
N TRP A 61 -5.32 2.68 -1.73
CA TRP A 61 -6.55 3.45 -1.92
C TRP A 61 -6.68 3.99 -3.35
N PHE A 62 -5.60 4.50 -3.91
CA PHE A 62 -5.57 5.07 -5.25
C PHE A 62 -5.92 4.04 -6.33
N LEU A 63 -5.35 2.84 -6.26
CA LEU A 63 -5.63 1.75 -7.19
C LEU A 63 -7.07 1.27 -7.09
N LEU A 64 -7.63 1.19 -5.88
CA LEU A 64 -9.03 0.81 -5.69
C LEU A 64 -9.97 1.83 -6.33
N LEU A 65 -9.70 3.13 -6.13
CA LEU A 65 -10.45 4.22 -6.75
C LEU A 65 -10.34 4.20 -8.28
N LEU A 66 -9.12 4.02 -8.81
CA LEU A 66 -8.87 3.92 -10.24
C LEU A 66 -9.60 2.72 -10.87
N ALA A 67 -9.58 1.57 -10.19
CA ALA A 67 -10.23 0.35 -10.65
C ALA A 67 -11.75 0.46 -10.72
N VAL A 68 -12.36 1.26 -9.85
CA VAL A 68 -13.80 1.55 -9.88
C VAL A 68 -14.14 2.59 -10.94
N LYS A 69 -13.30 3.62 -11.13
CA LYS A 69 -13.58 4.72 -12.10
C LYS A 69 -13.32 4.36 -13.56
N LEU A 70 -12.31 3.53 -13.88
CA LEU A 70 -11.92 3.25 -15.27
C LEU A 70 -12.93 2.42 -16.07
N LYS A 71 -13.93 1.82 -15.43
CA LYS A 71 -14.98 1.04 -16.12
C LYS A 71 -16.34 1.74 -16.17
N GLY A 72 -16.45 2.95 -15.63
CA GLY A 72 -17.69 3.73 -15.59
C GLY A 72 -17.85 4.73 -16.74
N PHE A 73 -17.48 4.35 -17.96
CA PHE A 73 -17.80 5.08 -19.20
C PHE A 73 -18.88 4.32 -19.98
#